data_AF-A0ABC9ZNM9-F1
#
_entry.id   AF-A0ABC9ZNM9-F1
#
_cell.length_a   1.000
_cell.length_b   1.000
_cell.length_c   1.000
_cell.angle_alpha   90.00
_cell.angle_beta   90.00
_cell.angle_gamma   90.00
#
_symmetry.space_group_name_H-M   'P 1'
#
loop_
_entity.id
_entity.type
_entity.pdbx_description
1 polymer ?
#
loop_
_entity_poly.entity_id
_entity_poly.type
_entity_poly.pdbx_seq_one_letter_code
_entity_poly.pdbx_strand_id
1 'polypeptide(L)'
;MSAPMGTWDVGPFDNHAACELLAELRDGTFDFEHFKRSCADSPLDVDEAEKVIALGALVNTPQDRLPNGVSAKELKSICTPQSRAWLRKKINSTLEPESSPVYALWETTGELEIWVQSVRASLP
;
A
#
# COMPACT_ATOMS: atom_id res chain seq x y z
N MET A 1 -1.65 -28.49 11.73
CA MET A 1 -2.48 -27.71 10.79
C MET A 1 -2.22 -26.25 11.12
N SER A 2 -1.32 -25.61 10.38
CA SER A 2 -1.01 -24.19 10.57
C SER A 2 -2.22 -23.37 10.11
N ALA A 3 -2.70 -22.45 10.94
CA ALA A 3 -3.76 -21.54 10.54
C ALA A 3 -3.27 -20.71 9.34
N PRO A 4 -4.02 -20.62 8.23
CA PRO A 4 -3.73 -19.59 7.23
C PRO A 4 -3.85 -18.24 7.96
N MET A 5 -2.81 -17.41 7.89
CA MET A 5 -2.79 -16.10 8.55
C MET A 5 -3.88 -15.21 7.96
N GLY A 6 -5.08 -15.26 8.54
CA GLY A 6 -6.29 -14.54 8.11
C GLY A 6 -6.24 -13.02 8.21
N THR A 7 -5.05 -12.43 8.28
CA THR A 7 -4.82 -10.98 8.25
C THR A 7 -4.56 -10.46 6.84
N TRP A 8 -4.33 -11.33 5.85
CA TRP A 8 -3.60 -10.88 4.66
C TRP A 8 -4.29 -10.93 3.31
N ASP A 9 -5.49 -11.50 3.15
CA ASP A 9 -5.98 -12.16 1.91
C ASP A 9 -5.81 -11.38 0.58
N VAL A 10 -4.53 -11.35 0.19
CA VAL A 10 -3.75 -10.92 -0.98
C VAL A 10 -4.15 -9.66 -1.75
N GLY A 11 -5.14 -8.89 -1.31
CA GLY A 11 -5.45 -7.57 -1.86
C GLY A 11 -4.68 -6.42 -1.18
N PRO A 12 -4.50 -5.28 -1.87
CA PRO A 12 -3.80 -4.12 -1.32
C PRO A 12 -4.52 -3.46 -0.13
N PHE A 13 -5.73 -3.92 0.23
CA PHE A 13 -6.58 -3.33 1.27
C PHE A 13 -6.87 -4.26 2.45
N ASP A 14 -6.41 -5.52 2.40
CA ASP A 14 -6.81 -6.55 3.36
C ASP A 14 -5.93 -6.58 4.62
N ASN A 15 -4.77 -5.90 4.57
CA ASN A 15 -3.86 -5.80 5.71
C ASN A 15 -4.24 -4.71 6.72
N HIS A 16 -3.68 -4.82 7.93
CA HIS A 16 -4.01 -3.94 9.06
C HIS A 16 -3.66 -2.48 8.75
N ALA A 17 -2.45 -2.21 8.25
CA ALA A 17 -1.99 -0.84 8.01
C ALA A 17 -2.77 -0.17 6.88
N ALA A 18 -3.19 -0.91 5.85
CA ALA A 18 -4.08 -0.42 4.79
C ALA A 18 -5.50 -0.15 5.32
N CYS A 19 -6.02 -0.99 6.22
CA CYS A 19 -7.30 -0.71 6.89
C CYS A 19 -7.25 0.58 7.71
N GLU A 20 -6.16 0.82 8.44
CA GLU A 20 -5.94 2.07 9.17
C GLU A 20 -5.85 3.27 8.22
N LEU A 21 -5.07 3.17 7.14
CA LEU A 21 -4.99 4.20 6.11
C LEU A 21 -6.38 4.54 5.53
N LEU A 22 -7.21 3.52 5.24
CA LEU A 22 -8.57 3.75 4.75
C LEU A 22 -9.42 4.48 5.79
N ALA A 23 -9.25 4.20 7.09
CA ALA A 23 -9.93 4.93 8.14
C ALA A 23 -9.47 6.40 8.20
N GLU A 24 -8.16 6.66 8.12
CA GLU A 24 -7.59 8.01 8.10
C GLU A 24 -8.07 8.82 6.87
N LEU A 25 -8.16 8.17 5.70
CA LEU A 25 -8.69 8.79 4.48
C LEU A 25 -10.19 9.10 4.57
N ARG A 26 -10.97 8.27 5.27
CA ARG A 26 -12.42 8.48 5.47
C ARG A 26 -12.73 9.63 6.41
N ASP A 27 -11.93 9.78 7.47
CA ASP A 27 -12.07 10.85 8.45
C ASP A 27 -11.34 12.15 8.04
N GLY A 28 -10.54 12.10 6.96
CA GLY A 28 -9.81 13.26 6.44
C GLY A 28 -8.58 13.63 7.28
N THR A 29 -8.08 12.69 8.09
CA THR A 29 -6.91 12.86 8.97
C THR A 29 -5.60 12.43 8.32
N PHE A 30 -5.66 11.72 7.17
CA PHE A 30 -4.47 11.31 6.45
C PHE A 30 -3.71 12.49 5.82
N ASP A 31 -2.46 12.71 6.26
CA ASP A 31 -1.54 13.69 5.66
C ASP A 31 -0.46 12.97 4.82
N PHE A 32 -0.58 13.09 3.50
CA PHE A 32 0.34 12.46 2.56
C PHE A 32 1.77 13.01 2.63
N GLU A 33 1.96 14.30 2.93
CA GLU A 33 3.31 14.87 3.03
C GLU A 33 3.98 14.49 4.34
N HIS A 34 3.21 14.35 5.43
CA HIS A 34 3.71 13.73 6.66
C HIS A 34 4.12 12.28 6.43
N PHE A 35 3.27 11.49 5.78
CA PHE A 35 3.56 10.09 5.45
C PHE A 35 4.84 9.96 4.60
N LYS A 36 5.02 10.80 3.57
CA LYS A 36 6.26 10.82 2.77
C LYS A 36 7.52 11.07 3.59
N ARG A 37 7.43 11.87 4.65
CA ARG A 37 8.55 12.13 5.58
C ARG A 37 8.83 10.95 6.49
N SER A 38 7.80 10.23 6.94
CA SER A 38 7.98 8.96 7.67
C SER A 38 8.77 7.97 6.82
N CYS A 39 8.35 7.78 5.58
CA CYS A 39 9.00 6.91 4.61
C CYS A 39 10.33 7.47 4.05
N ALA A 40 10.95 8.48 4.66
CA ALA A 40 12.21 9.04 4.17
C ALA A 40 13.37 8.06 4.36
N ASP A 41 13.32 7.28 5.45
CA ASP A 41 14.26 6.19 5.69
C ASP A 41 13.96 4.97 4.79
N SER A 42 15.01 4.20 4.53
CA SER A 42 14.96 2.97 3.76
C SER A 42 15.75 1.88 4.52
N PRO A 43 15.26 0.63 4.54
CA PRO A 43 14.03 0.15 3.89
C PRO A 43 12.75 0.60 4.61
N LEU A 44 11.62 0.58 3.91
CA LEU A 44 10.31 0.76 4.53
C LEU A 44 10.06 -0.39 5.50
N ASP A 45 9.45 -0.09 6.64
CA ASP A 45 8.89 -1.17 7.46
C ASP A 45 7.66 -1.81 6.78
N VAL A 46 7.10 -2.83 7.42
CA VAL A 46 5.98 -3.60 6.89
C VAL A 46 4.73 -2.73 6.74
N ASP A 47 4.40 -1.93 7.76
CA ASP A 47 3.20 -1.08 7.78
C ASP A 47 3.32 0.06 6.75
N GLU A 48 4.49 0.68 6.64
CA GLU A 48 4.78 1.69 5.64
C GLU A 48 4.67 1.15 4.22
N ALA A 49 5.21 -0.04 3.97
CA ALA A 49 5.12 -0.71 2.68
C ALA A 49 3.67 -1.01 2.29
N GLU A 50 2.89 -1.55 3.23
CA GLU A 50 1.47 -1.82 3.06
C GLU A 50 0.67 -0.57 2.70
N LYS A 51 0.86 0.53 3.46
CA LYS A 51 0.21 1.81 3.18
C LYS A 51 0.60 2.36 1.81
N VAL A 52 1.87 2.26 1.41
CA VAL A 52 2.34 2.69 0.09
C VAL A 52 1.69 1.88 -1.04
N ILE A 53 1.57 0.56 -0.88
CA ILE A 53 0.92 -0.34 -1.87
C ILE A 53 -0.56 0.01 -1.99
N ALA A 54 -1.26 0.19 -0.86
CA ALA A 54 -2.65 0.59 -0.80
C ALA A 54 -2.91 1.94 -1.48
N LEU A 55 -2.04 2.93 -1.26
CA LEU A 55 -2.12 4.22 -1.95
C LEU A 55 -1.95 4.09 -3.46
N GLY A 56 -1.02 3.25 -3.92
CA GLY A 56 -0.86 2.94 -5.34
C GLY A 56 -2.13 2.38 -5.98
N ALA A 57 -2.76 1.41 -5.31
CA ALA A 57 -4.03 0.84 -5.74
C ALA A 57 -5.15 1.90 -5.78
N LEU A 58 -5.26 2.74 -4.75
CA LEU A 58 -6.28 3.79 -4.67
C LEU A 58 -6.18 4.82 -5.79
N VAL A 59 -4.97 5.29 -6.12
CA VAL A 59 -4.82 6.31 -7.18
C VAL A 59 -5.06 5.74 -8.60
N ASN A 60 -5.02 4.42 -8.76
CA ASN A 60 -5.39 3.72 -9.99
C ASN A 60 -6.87 3.31 -10.04
N THR A 61 -7.54 3.33 -8.90
CA THR A 61 -8.94 2.94 -8.81
C THR A 61 -9.82 4.06 -9.39
N PRO A 62 -10.70 3.75 -10.36
CA PRO A 62 -11.61 4.74 -10.91
C PRO A 62 -12.61 5.20 -9.83
N GLN A 63 -13.11 6.43 -9.95
CA GLN A 63 -13.91 7.08 -8.91
C GLN A 63 -15.17 6.29 -8.51
N ASP A 64 -15.78 5.55 -9.44
CA ASP A 64 -16.95 4.70 -9.19
C ASP A 64 -16.65 3.40 -8.42
N ARG A 65 -15.37 3.05 -8.27
CA ARG A 65 -14.90 1.83 -7.59
C ARG A 65 -14.07 2.11 -6.35
N LEU A 66 -13.98 3.36 -5.91
CA LEU A 66 -13.28 3.69 -4.68
C LEU A 66 -13.94 3.01 -3.47
N PRO A 67 -13.14 2.60 -2.46
CA PRO A 67 -13.70 2.06 -1.23
C PRO A 67 -14.70 3.02 -0.59
N ASN A 68 -15.75 2.46 0.03
CA ASN A 68 -16.78 3.25 0.70
C ASN A 68 -16.18 4.29 1.66
N GLY A 69 -16.65 5.53 1.55
CA GLY A 69 -16.18 6.66 2.36
C GLY A 69 -14.88 7.30 1.89
N VAL A 70 -14.14 6.72 0.94
CA VAL A 70 -12.98 7.37 0.31
C VAL A 70 -13.46 8.14 -0.91
N SER A 71 -13.22 9.45 -0.91
CA SER A 71 -13.62 10.33 -2.01
C SER A 71 -12.42 10.73 -2.87
N ALA A 72 -12.65 10.96 -4.17
CA ALA A 72 -11.61 11.46 -5.07
C ALA A 72 -11.00 12.82 -4.64
N LYS A 73 -11.75 13.59 -3.84
CA LYS A 73 -11.27 14.83 -3.23
C LYS A 73 -10.08 14.58 -2.28
N GLU A 74 -10.17 13.54 -1.45
CA GLU A 74 -9.13 13.18 -0.47
C GLU A 74 -7.87 12.67 -1.17
N LEU A 75 -8.05 11.99 -2.31
CA LEU A 75 -6.93 11.50 -3.13
C LEU A 75 -6.31 12.57 -4.04
N LYS A 76 -6.88 13.79 -4.11
CA LYS A 76 -6.45 14.81 -5.08
C LYS A 76 -4.98 15.21 -4.92
N SER A 77 -4.48 15.32 -3.69
CA SER A 77 -3.07 15.60 -3.37
C SER A 77 -2.13 14.46 -3.76
N ILE A 78 -2.64 13.23 -3.83
CA ILE A 78 -1.90 12.00 -4.12
C ILE A 78 -1.91 11.69 -5.63
N CYS A 79 -2.90 12.17 -6.37
CA CYS A 79 -3.05 11.93 -7.81
C CYS A 79 -2.11 12.75 -8.71
N THR A 80 -1.22 13.59 -8.15
CA THR A 80 -0.27 14.38 -8.95
C THR A 80 0.80 13.49 -9.62
N PRO A 81 1.38 13.91 -10.76
CA PRO A 81 2.45 13.14 -11.41
C PRO A 81 3.66 12.89 -10.50
N GLN A 82 4.01 13.86 -9.64
CA GLN A 82 5.12 13.73 -8.70
C GLN A 82 4.79 12.70 -7.60
N SER A 83 3.59 12.77 -7.02
CA SER A 83 3.11 11.83 -6.02
C SER A 83 3.06 10.40 -6.58
N ARG A 84 2.57 10.22 -7.82
CA ARG A 84 2.57 8.92 -8.53
C ARG A 84 3.97 8.38 -8.76
N ALA A 85 4.91 9.22 -9.21
CA ALA A 85 6.30 8.81 -9.40
C ALA A 85 6.95 8.38 -8.08
N TRP A 86 6.65 9.09 -6.97
CA TRP A 86 7.11 8.72 -5.64
C TRP A 86 6.52 7.38 -5.18
N LEU A 87 5.20 7.19 -5.31
CA LEU A 87 4.52 5.92 -5.00
C LEU A 87 5.12 4.77 -5.80
N ARG A 88 5.26 4.93 -7.12
CA ARG A 88 5.87 3.92 -7.99
C ARG A 88 7.27 3.54 -7.52
N LYS A 89 8.12 4.51 -7.15
CA LYS A 89 9.46 4.24 -6.63
C LYS A 89 9.40 3.42 -5.34
N LYS A 90 8.54 3.81 -4.39
CA LYS A 90 8.42 3.14 -3.10
C LYS A 90 7.80 1.74 -3.20
N ILE A 91 6.75 1.56 -4.01
CA ILE A 91 6.17 0.23 -4.30
C ILE A 91 7.22 -0.69 -4.93
N ASN A 92 8.03 -0.22 -5.88
CA ASN A 92 9.08 -1.08 -6.44
C ASN A 92 10.11 -1.49 -5.37
N SER A 93 10.43 -0.62 -4.40
CA SER A 93 11.33 -1.00 -3.31
C SER A 93 10.75 -2.06 -2.36
N THR A 94 9.42 -2.24 -2.32
CA THR A 94 8.81 -3.33 -1.53
C THR A 94 8.96 -4.68 -2.23
N LEU A 95 9.27 -4.70 -3.53
CA LEU A 95 9.46 -5.92 -4.31
C LEU A 95 10.91 -6.42 -4.30
N GLU A 96 11.81 -5.73 -3.60
CA GLU A 96 13.24 -6.06 -3.56
C GLU A 96 13.51 -7.17 -2.53
N PRO A 97 13.89 -8.39 -2.97
CA PRO A 97 13.98 -9.57 -2.10
C PRO A 97 15.04 -9.44 -1.00
N GLU A 98 16.14 -8.74 -1.26
CA GLU A 98 17.26 -8.66 -0.32
C GLU A 98 17.09 -7.60 0.77
N SER A 99 16.19 -6.63 0.58
CA SER A 99 16.12 -5.45 1.44
C SER A 99 14.73 -5.13 1.96
N SER A 100 13.66 -5.71 1.40
CA SER A 100 12.30 -5.41 1.80
C SER A 100 11.82 -6.31 2.95
N PRO A 101 11.50 -5.76 4.13
CA PRO A 101 10.92 -6.51 5.23
C PRO A 101 9.57 -7.15 4.87
N VAL A 102 8.73 -6.43 4.10
CA VAL A 102 7.44 -6.99 3.66
C VAL A 102 7.62 -8.12 2.64
N TYR A 103 8.62 -8.04 1.75
CA TYR A 103 8.93 -9.17 0.87
C TYR A 103 9.35 -10.40 1.66
N ALA A 104 10.28 -10.23 2.61
CA ALA A 104 10.75 -11.30 3.47
C ALA A 104 9.59 -11.91 4.30
N LEU A 105 8.63 -11.09 4.75
CA LEU A 105 7.41 -11.57 5.40
C LEU A 105 6.63 -12.52 4.47
N TRP A 106 6.32 -12.07 3.25
CA TRP A 106 5.53 -12.85 2.28
C TRP A 106 6.26 -14.08 1.73
N GLU A 107 7.59 -14.09 1.72
CA GLU A 107 8.36 -15.27 1.36
C GLU A 107 8.08 -16.45 2.32
N THR A 108 7.80 -16.16 3.59
CA THR A 108 7.53 -17.19 4.60
C THR A 108 6.11 -17.77 4.57
N THR A 109 5.18 -17.15 3.83
CA THR A 109 3.76 -17.56 3.84
C THR A 109 3.42 -18.62 2.79
N GLY A 110 4.28 -18.78 1.76
CA GLY A 110 3.99 -19.61 0.59
C GLY A 110 3.05 -18.96 -0.44
N GLU A 111 2.66 -17.70 -0.22
CA GLU A 111 1.77 -16.92 -1.10
C GLU A 111 2.49 -15.75 -1.80
N LEU A 112 3.82 -15.72 -1.73
CA LEU A 112 4.67 -14.65 -2.27
C LEU A 112 4.32 -14.29 -3.71
N GLU A 113 4.16 -15.28 -4.58
CA GLU A 113 3.87 -15.02 -6.00
C GLU A 113 2.54 -14.29 -6.18
N ILE A 114 1.50 -14.69 -5.44
CA ILE A 114 0.17 -14.07 -5.50
C ILE A 114 0.25 -12.62 -5.01
N TRP A 115 0.93 -12.39 -3.90
CA TRP A 115 1.18 -11.06 -3.37
C TRP A 115 1.98 -10.18 -4.34
N VAL A 116 3.07 -10.67 -4.93
CA VAL A 116 3.88 -9.92 -5.91
C VAL A 116 3.02 -9.48 -7.11
N GLN A 117 2.13 -10.34 -7.60
CA GLN A 117 1.21 -9.97 -8.69
C GLN A 117 0.24 -8.87 -8.26
N SER A 118 -0.32 -8.96 -7.06
CA SER A 118 -1.22 -7.95 -6.48
C SER A 118 -0.53 -6.58 -6.32
N VAL A 119 0.70 -6.57 -5.81
CA VAL A 119 1.52 -5.35 -5.68
C VAL A 119 1.82 -4.73 -7.04
N ARG A 120 2.17 -5.55 -8.04
CA ARG A 120 2.42 -5.05 -9.41
C ARG A 120 1.17 -4.45 -10.04
N ALA A 121 0.00 -5.03 -9.80
CA ALA A 121 -1.27 -4.46 -10.26
C ALA A 121 -1.61 -3.11 -9.58
N SER A 122 -0.98 -2.82 -8.45
CA SER A 122 -1.16 -1.59 -7.67
C SER A 122 -0.22 -0.45 -8.10
N LEU A 123 0.66 -0.65 -9.09
CA LEU A 123 1.61 0.37 -9.55
C LEU A 123 0.91 1.50 -10.32
N PRO A 124 1.02 2.77 -9.87
CA PRO A 124 0.38 3.93 -10.52
C PRO A 124 1.13 4.48 -11.72
#